data_AF-A0A843M4Z5-F1
#
_entry.id   AF-A0A843M4Z5-F1
#
_cell.length_a   1.000
_cell.length_b   1.000
_cell.length_c   1.000
_cell.angle_alpha   90.00
_cell.angle_beta   90.00
_cell.angle_gamma   90.00
#
_symmetry.space_group_name_H-M   'P 1'
#
loop_
_entity.id
_entity.type
_entity.pdbx_description
1 polymer ?
#
loop_
_entity_poly.entity_id
_entity_poly.type
_entity_poly.pdbx_seq_one_letter_code
_entity_poly.pdbx_strand_id
1 'polypeptide(L)'
;IGTVIGTLYISFLSCLCVSVLPLHPYAFAMATGVGSASMNAAALAPLLNAFPASMSTNIQAFAGFSNLISFCVGIYFCIFLAIPLAQKLYAWLEPKIGRETSVSHLEEEK
;
A
#
# COMPACT_ATOMS: atom_id res chain seq x y z
N ILE A 1 -13.88 -0.42 8.40
CA ILE A 1 -14.47 -1.74 8.07
C ILE A 1 -13.68 -2.46 6.99
N GLY A 2 -13.39 -1.83 5.83
CA GLY A 2 -12.61 -2.47 4.75
C GLY A 2 -11.23 -2.99 5.17
N THR A 3 -10.49 -2.25 6.00
CA THR A 3 -9.15 -2.65 6.46
C THR A 3 -9.16 -3.86 7.39
N VAL A 4 -10.20 -4.02 8.22
CA VAL A 4 -10.30 -5.08 9.24
C VAL A 4 -10.58 -6.43 8.58
N ILE A 5 -11.52 -6.43 7.63
CA ILE A 5 -11.84 -7.61 6.80
C ILE A 5 -10.63 -7.97 5.92
N GLY A 6 -9.97 -6.96 5.34
CA GLY A 6 -8.76 -7.14 4.54
C GLY A 6 -7.60 -7.75 5.33
N THR A 7 -7.36 -7.34 6.59
CA THR A 7 -6.32 -7.94 7.44
C THR A 7 -6.58 -9.40 7.75
N LEU A 8 -7.83 -9.78 8.01
CA LEU A 8 -8.18 -11.19 8.25
C LEU A 8 -7.93 -12.04 7.00
N TYR A 9 -8.34 -11.53 5.84
CA TYR A 9 -8.13 -12.21 4.56
C TYR A 9 -6.64 -12.37 4.23
N ILE A 10 -5.85 -11.31 4.39
CA ILE A 10 -4.41 -11.33 4.13
C ILE A 10 -3.65 -12.24 5.10
N SER A 11 -4.04 -12.29 6.36
CA SER A 11 -3.44 -13.21 7.32
C SER A 11 -3.66 -14.67 6.91
N PHE A 12 -4.89 -15.01 6.52
CA PHE A 12 -5.22 -16.34 6.01
C PHE A 12 -4.48 -16.67 4.71
N LEU A 13 -4.43 -15.72 3.76
CA LEU A 13 -3.71 -15.87 2.50
C LEU A 13 -2.20 -16.02 2.73
N SER A 14 -1.62 -15.30 3.69
CA SER A 14 -0.21 -15.41 4.07
C SER A 14 0.12 -16.81 4.57
N CYS A 15 -0.72 -17.39 5.43
CA CYS A 15 -0.59 -18.79 5.87
C CYS A 15 -0.56 -19.77 4.68
N LEU A 16 -1.47 -19.60 3.71
CA LEU A 16 -1.52 -20.42 2.50
C LEU A 16 -0.27 -20.24 1.64
N CYS A 17 0.18 -19.00 1.44
CA CYS A 17 1.31 -18.68 0.59
C CYS A 17 2.63 -19.24 1.14
N VAL A 18 2.83 -19.16 2.46
CA VAL A 18 3.97 -19.79 3.16
C VAL A 18 3.98 -21.31 3.00
N SER A 19 2.80 -21.94 2.95
CA SER A 19 2.68 -23.39 2.82
C SER A 19 2.86 -23.88 1.37
N VAL A 20 2.52 -23.05 0.38
CA VAL A 20 2.52 -23.42 -1.05
C VAL A 20 3.81 -23.04 -1.78
N LEU A 21 4.49 -21.95 -1.38
CA LEU A 21 5.68 -21.45 -2.06
C LEU A 21 6.95 -21.64 -1.21
N PRO A 22 7.94 -22.45 -1.66
CA PRO A 22 9.26 -22.52 -1.04
C PRO A 22 10.14 -21.33 -1.46
N LEU A 23 9.69 -20.10 -1.19
CA LEU A 23 10.48 -18.89 -1.44
C LEU A 23 11.31 -18.48 -0.22
N HIS A 24 12.34 -17.67 -0.48
CA HIS A 24 13.21 -17.15 0.56
C HIS A 24 12.42 -16.27 1.56
N PRO A 25 12.63 -16.41 2.88
CA PRO A 25 11.87 -15.68 3.91
C PRO A 25 11.94 -14.15 3.76
N TYR A 26 13.03 -13.59 3.23
CA TYR A 26 13.13 -12.15 2.94
C TYR A 26 12.25 -11.67 1.79
N ALA A 27 12.00 -12.52 0.79
CA ALA A 27 11.09 -12.16 -0.31
C ALA A 27 9.65 -12.09 0.20
N PHE A 28 9.27 -13.06 1.04
CA PHE A 28 7.99 -13.03 1.76
C PHE A 28 7.87 -11.80 2.66
N ALA A 29 8.91 -11.43 3.41
CA ALA A 29 8.94 -10.21 4.22
C ALA A 29 8.75 -8.94 3.39
N MET A 30 9.37 -8.85 2.21
CA MET A 30 9.19 -7.71 1.31
C MET A 30 7.76 -7.66 0.75
N ALA A 31 7.17 -8.82 0.45
CA ALA A 31 5.82 -8.94 -0.06
C ALA A 31 4.76 -8.48 0.94
N THR A 32 4.93 -8.76 2.23
CA THR A 32 4.00 -8.24 3.26
C THR A 32 4.09 -6.73 3.42
N GLY A 33 5.26 -6.14 3.13
CA GLY A 33 5.49 -4.70 3.23
C GLY A 33 4.79 -3.86 2.16
N VAL A 34 4.31 -4.47 1.06
CA VAL A 34 3.48 -3.80 0.06
C VAL A 34 2.05 -3.73 0.57
N GLY A 35 1.76 -2.79 1.47
CA GLY A 35 0.42 -2.61 2.03
C GLY A 35 0.36 -1.61 3.17
N SER A 36 -0.85 -1.34 3.65
CA SER A 36 -1.03 -0.53 4.86
C SER A 36 -0.39 -1.22 6.07
N ALA A 37 0.12 -0.43 7.04
CA ALA A 37 0.79 -0.95 8.23
C ALA A 37 0.01 -2.07 8.94
N SER A 38 -1.32 -1.97 8.97
CA SER A 38 -2.19 -3.00 9.55
C SER A 38 -2.18 -4.32 8.77
N MET A 39 -2.24 -4.27 7.43
CA MET A 39 -2.16 -5.46 6.57
C MET A 39 -0.79 -6.13 6.64
N ASN A 40 0.27 -5.32 6.68
CA ASN A 40 1.63 -5.83 6.86
C ASN A 40 1.78 -6.59 8.18
N ALA A 41 1.30 -6.02 9.30
CA ALA A 41 1.34 -6.69 10.61
C ALA A 41 0.56 -8.01 10.62
N ALA A 42 -0.62 -8.05 9.98
CA ALA A 42 -1.44 -9.25 9.90
C ALA A 42 -0.82 -10.36 9.03
N ALA A 43 -0.07 -9.99 7.98
CA ALA A 43 0.65 -10.92 7.12
C ALA A 43 1.96 -11.42 7.76
N LEU A 44 2.63 -10.59 8.57
CA LEU A 44 3.83 -10.98 9.32
C LEU A 44 3.54 -11.97 10.44
N ALA A 45 2.41 -11.83 11.15
CA ALA A 45 2.07 -12.69 12.28
C ALA A 45 2.19 -14.20 11.97
N PRO A 46 1.60 -14.74 10.89
CA PRO A 46 1.77 -16.15 10.52
C PRO A 46 3.18 -16.47 9.98
N LEU A 47 3.86 -15.50 9.37
CA LEU A 47 5.21 -15.65 8.84
C LEU A 47 6.25 -15.85 9.95
N LEU A 48 6.14 -15.07 11.04
CA LEU A 48 6.99 -15.19 12.21
C LEU A 48 6.78 -16.52 12.95
N ASN A 49 5.59 -17.11 12.83
CA ASN A 49 5.28 -18.41 13.42
C ASN A 49 5.77 -19.59 12.55
N ALA A 50 5.89 -19.40 11.24
CA ALA A 50 6.31 -20.45 10.30
C ALA A 50 7.83 -20.54 10.09
N PHE A 51 8.58 -19.47 10.34
CA PHE A 51 10.02 -19.40 10.15
C PHE A 51 10.79 -19.30 11.49
N PRO A 52 12.07 -19.75 11.55
CA PRO A 52 12.85 -19.72 12.78
C PRO A 52 13.09 -18.30 13.31
N ALA A 53 13.03 -18.16 14.64
CA ALA A 53 13.09 -16.87 15.35
C ALA A 53 14.38 -16.06 15.08
N SER A 54 15.48 -16.71 14.70
CA SER A 54 16.74 -16.05 14.34
C SER A 54 16.62 -15.12 13.12
N MET A 55 15.64 -15.32 12.24
CA MET A 55 15.40 -14.47 11.07
C MET A 55 14.29 -13.44 11.27
N SER A 56 13.52 -13.52 12.36
CA SER A 56 12.37 -12.64 12.66
C SER A 56 12.73 -11.16 12.64
N THR A 57 13.87 -10.79 13.26
CA THR A 57 14.34 -9.40 13.31
C THR A 57 14.61 -8.83 11.91
N ASN A 58 15.24 -9.62 11.05
CA ASN A 58 15.53 -9.21 9.68
C ASN A 58 14.24 -9.13 8.84
N ILE A 59 13.32 -10.08 9.01
CA ILE A 59 12.01 -10.08 8.34
C ILE A 59 11.22 -8.80 8.68
N GLN A 60 11.13 -8.45 9.96
CA GLN A 60 10.44 -7.22 10.39
C GLN A 60 11.10 -5.96 9.84
N ALA A 61 12.44 -5.91 9.85
CA ALA A 61 13.19 -4.78 9.28
C ALA A 61 12.93 -4.62 7.78
N PHE A 62 12.98 -5.70 7.01
CA PHE A 62 12.70 -5.69 5.57
C PHE A 62 11.26 -5.30 5.24
N ALA A 63 10.29 -5.84 5.99
CA ALA A 63 8.89 -5.51 5.78
C ALA A 63 8.57 -4.04 6.11
N GLY A 64 9.15 -3.52 7.19
CA GLY A 64 9.04 -2.09 7.55
C GLY A 64 9.67 -1.19 6.49
N PHE A 65 10.86 -1.56 6.00
CA PHE A 65 11.55 -0.84 4.93
C PHE A 65 10.76 -0.85 3.61
N SER A 66 10.16 -1.98 3.22
CA SER A 66 9.28 -2.10 2.05
C SER A 66 8.05 -1.21 2.14
N ASN A 67 7.44 -1.12 3.34
CA ASN A 67 6.32 -0.21 3.58
C ASN A 67 6.77 1.26 3.43
N LEU A 68 7.93 1.63 3.97
CA LEU A 68 8.52 2.97 3.81
C LEU A 68 8.80 3.31 2.34
N ILE A 69 9.37 2.38 1.57
CA ILE A 69 9.58 2.56 0.13
C ILE A 69 8.24 2.76 -0.59
N SER A 70 7.24 1.95 -0.27
CA SER A 70 5.91 2.07 -0.88
C SER A 70 5.28 3.43 -0.60
N PHE A 71 5.43 3.97 0.60
CA PHE A 71 5.01 5.33 0.93
C PHE A 71 5.80 6.39 0.14
N CYS A 72 7.12 6.26 0.10
CA CYS A 72 7.98 7.18 -0.64
C CYS A 72 7.60 7.23 -2.12
N VAL A 73 7.55 6.06 -2.77
CA VAL A 73 7.13 5.90 -4.17
C VAL A 73 5.69 6.38 -4.37
N GLY A 74 4.78 6.09 -3.44
CA GLY A 74 3.39 6.52 -3.49
C GLY A 74 3.24 8.04 -3.52
N ILE A 75 4.03 8.78 -2.73
CA ILE A 75 4.04 10.25 -2.76
C ILE A 75 4.53 10.76 -4.11
N TYR A 76 5.62 10.20 -4.65
CA TYR A 76 6.09 10.57 -6.00
C TYR A 76 5.05 10.26 -7.08
N PHE A 77 4.36 9.12 -6.98
CA PHE A 77 3.27 8.76 -7.88
C PHE A 77 2.09 9.73 -7.77
N CYS A 78 1.74 10.18 -6.56
CA CYS A 78 0.69 11.17 -6.38
C CYS A 78 1.05 12.50 -7.07
N ILE A 79 2.28 12.98 -6.91
CA ILE A 79 2.70 14.25 -7.50
C ILE A 79 2.73 14.16 -9.02
N PHE A 80 3.37 13.12 -9.58
CA PHE A 80 3.56 13.02 -11.02
C PHE A 80 2.37 12.47 -11.77
N LEU A 81 1.59 11.57 -11.17
CA LEU A 81 0.47 10.91 -11.85
C LEU A 81 -0.89 11.36 -11.29
N ALA A 82 -1.07 11.48 -9.98
CA ALA A 82 -2.39 11.83 -9.46
C ALA A 82 -2.79 13.28 -9.78
N ILE A 83 -1.87 14.25 -9.79
CA ILE A 83 -2.17 15.65 -10.18
C ILE A 83 -2.67 15.76 -11.62
N PRO A 84 -1.95 15.31 -12.67
CA PRO A 84 -2.44 15.42 -14.05
C PRO A 84 -3.71 14.59 -14.27
N LEU A 85 -3.85 13.46 -13.58
CA LEU A 85 -5.02 12.60 -13.68
C LEU A 85 -6.24 13.20 -12.97
N ALA A 86 -6.03 13.91 -11.86
CA ALA A 86 -7.07 14.68 -11.18
C ALA A 86 -7.54 15.85 -12.04
N GLN A 87 -6.64 16.62 -12.66
CA GLN A 87 -7.03 17.70 -13.59
C GLN A 87 -7.83 17.15 -14.79
N LYS A 88 -7.40 16.03 -15.37
CA LYS A 88 -8.12 15.38 -16.49
C LYS A 88 -9.48 14.85 -16.08
N LEU A 89 -9.59 14.26 -14.88
CA LEU A 89 -10.85 13.76 -14.34
C LEU A 89 -11.80 14.91 -14.01
N TYR A 90 -11.28 15.98 -13.41
CA TYR A 90 -12.04 17.19 -13.09
C TYR A 90 -12.58 17.84 -14.37
N ALA A 91 -11.74 18.04 -15.39
CA ALA A 91 -12.17 18.57 -16.69
C ALA A 91 -13.24 17.71 -17.39
N TRP A 92 -13.32 16.41 -17.08
CA TRP A 92 -14.32 15.50 -17.65
C TRP A 92 -15.61 15.43 -16.81
N LEU A 93 -15.53 15.54 -15.47
CA LEU A 93 -16.67 15.50 -14.55
C LEU A 93 -17.34 16.86 -14.37
N GLU A 94 -16.57 17.95 -14.36
CA GLU A 94 -17.04 19.33 -14.25
C GLU A 94 -18.14 19.66 -15.27
N PRO A 95 -18.04 19.35 -16.58
CA PRO A 95 -19.11 19.62 -17.53
C PRO A 95 -20.35 18.73 -17.35
N LYS A 96 -20.26 17.62 -16.60
CA LYS A 96 -21.36 16.67 -16.41
C LYS A 96 -22.10 16.85 -15.08
N ILE A 97 -21.49 17.54 -14.11
CA ILE A 97 -22.01 17.76 -12.74
C ILE A 97 -22.06 19.25 -12.35
N GLY A 98 -21.39 20.14 -13.09
CA GLY A 98 -21.17 21.53 -12.70
C GLY A 98 -22.40 22.44 -12.80
N ARG A 99 -22.80 23.00 -11.66
CA ARG A 99 -23.57 24.24 -11.53
C ARG A 99 -22.56 25.33 -11.13
N GLU A 100 -21.88 25.91 -12.12
CA GLU A 100 -20.93 27.04 -12.11
C GLU A 100 -19.61 26.94 -11.29
N THR A 101 -18.59 27.60 -11.86
CA THR A 101 -17.11 27.43 -11.80
C THR A 101 -16.39 28.19 -10.67
N SER A 102 -15.18 27.77 -10.23
CA SER A 102 -14.26 28.59 -9.39
C SER A 102 -12.75 28.25 -9.45
N VAL A 103 -12.29 27.15 -10.06
CA VAL A 103 -10.85 26.79 -9.97
C VAL A 103 -9.96 27.59 -10.94
N SER A 104 -10.55 28.32 -11.89
CA SER A 104 -9.84 29.32 -12.71
C SER A 104 -9.29 30.52 -11.92
N HIS A 105 -9.58 30.65 -10.62
CA HIS A 105 -9.12 31.77 -9.78
C HIS A 105 -7.99 31.42 -8.79
N LEU A 106 -7.61 30.15 -8.61
CA LEU A 106 -6.62 29.77 -7.58
C LEU A 106 -5.22 29.45 -8.15
N GLU A 107 -5.09 29.18 -9.44
CA GLU A 107 -3.77 29.03 -10.10
C GLU A 107 -3.11 30.38 -10.43
N GLU A 108 -3.81 31.52 -10.30
CA GLU A 108 -3.23 32.86 -10.50
C GLU A 108 -2.73 33.54 -9.21
N GLU A 109 -3.04 33.04 -8.00
CA GLU A 109 -2.73 33.77 -6.74
C GLU A 109 -1.70 33.13 -5.78
N LYS A 110 -1.01 32.03 -6.11
CA LYS A 110 0.15 31.61 -5.30
C LYS A 110 1.22 30.75 -5.96
#